data_AF-A0A846N7Y7-F1
#
_entry.id   AF-A0A846N7Y7-F1
#
_cell.length_a   1.000
_cell.length_b   1.000
_cell.length_c   1.000
_cell.angle_alpha   90.00
_cell.angle_beta   90.00
_cell.angle_gamma   90.00
#
_symmetry.space_group_name_H-M   'P 1'
#
loop_
_entity.id
_entity.type
_entity.pdbx_description
1 polymer ?
#
loop_
_entity_poly.entity_id
_entity_poly.type
_entity_poly.pdbx_seq_one_letter_code
_entity_poly.pdbx_strand_id
1 'polypeptide(L)' 'MPDESCRGCGGILLDFSQCAECKQIISLICKSCHRKTMEQFHSRCLLGETEYGHSDIYLTENIHSFALA' A
#
# COMPACT_ATOMS: atom_id res chain seq x y z
N MET A 1 4.89 10.90 -3.95
CA MET A 1 5.08 10.29 -2.62
C MET A 1 3.71 10.22 -1.98
N PRO A 2 3.07 9.05 -1.88
CA PRO A 2 1.83 8.95 -1.12
C PRO A 2 2.20 8.93 0.36
N ASP A 3 1.76 9.92 1.12
CA ASP A 3 2.00 10.07 2.54
C ASP A 3 1.56 8.82 3.33
N GLU A 4 2.52 8.03 3.82
CA GLU A 4 2.32 6.86 4.70
C GLU A 4 1.98 7.29 6.14
N SER A 5 1.16 8.34 6.28
CA SER A 5 0.81 8.93 7.56
C SER A 5 -0.71 8.99 7.73
N CYS A 6 -1.14 8.79 8.96
CA CYS A 6 -2.55 8.78 9.32
C CYS A 6 -3.13 10.18 9.14
N ARG A 7 -4.11 10.32 8.25
CA ARG A 7 -4.80 11.60 7.98
C ARG A 7 -5.48 12.23 9.19
N GLY A 8 -5.71 11.46 10.27
CA GLY A 8 -6.32 11.98 11.50
C GLY A 8 -5.33 12.50 12.54
N CYS A 9 -4.08 12.05 12.54
CA CYS A 9 -3.12 12.40 13.60
C CYS A 9 -1.66 12.57 13.13
N GLY A 10 -1.38 12.39 11.84
CA GLY A 10 -0.02 12.38 11.27
C GLY A 10 0.83 11.17 11.67
N GLY A 11 0.31 10.25 12.49
CA GLY A 11 1.05 9.09 12.98
C GLY A 11 1.32 8.03 11.90
N ILE A 12 2.31 7.16 12.16
CA ILE A 12 2.73 6.11 11.22
C ILE A 12 1.61 5.09 11.01
N LEU A 13 1.37 4.72 9.75
CA LEU A 13 0.50 3.63 9.35
C LEU A 13 1.32 2.33 9.22
N LEU A 14 0.77 1.23 9.74
CA LEU A 14 1.38 -0.10 9.70
C LEU A 14 0.44 -1.07 8.99
N ASP A 15 1.00 -2.12 8.39
CA ASP A 15 0.26 -3.19 7.75
C ASP A 15 -0.67 -3.88 8.75
N PHE A 16 -1.96 -3.93 8.44
CA PHE A 16 -2.96 -4.54 9.32
C PHE A 16 -3.58 -5.80 8.73
N SER A 17 -4.09 -5.71 7.49
CA SER A 17 -4.72 -6.84 6.79
C SER A 17 -4.11 -7.02 5.41
N GLN A 18 -3.95 -8.28 5.01
CA GLN A 18 -3.53 -8.67 3.67
C GLN A 18 -4.63 -9.45 2.95
N CYS A 19 -4.66 -9.34 1.63
CA CYS A 19 -5.53 -10.13 0.80
C CYS A 19 -5.17 -11.62 0.91
N ALA A 20 -6.17 -12.48 1.13
CA ALA A 20 -5.95 -13.92 1.20
C ALA A 20 -5.34 -14.49 -0.10
N GLU A 21 -5.76 -13.95 -1.25
CA GLU A 21 -5.41 -14.42 -2.59
C GLU A 21 -4.03 -13.94 -3.05
N CYS A 22 -3.80 -12.62 -3.04
CA CYS A 22 -2.58 -12.03 -3.61
C CYS A 22 -1.54 -11.59 -2.56
N LYS A 23 -1.85 -11.73 -1.26
CA LYS A 23 -1.01 -11.31 -0.12
C LYS A 23 -0.65 -9.81 -0.07
N GLN A 24 -1.17 -9.01 -0.97
CA GLN A 24 -1.02 -7.56 -0.97
C GLN A 24 -1.78 -6.94 0.21
N ILE A 25 -1.27 -5.83 0.73
CA ILE A 25 -1.88 -5.11 1.85
C ILE A 25 -3.21 -4.50 1.40
N ILE A 26 -4.28 -4.83 2.12
CA ILE A 26 -5.63 -4.31 1.85
C ILE A 26 -6.07 -3.29 2.91
N SER A 27 -5.41 -3.23 4.06
CA SER A 27 -5.71 -2.26 5.10
C SER A 27 -4.51 -1.98 5.98
N LEU A 28 -4.42 -0.74 6.45
CA LEU A 28 -3.39 -0.21 7.32
C LEU A 28 -4.02 0.24 8.65
N ILE A 29 -3.26 0.20 9.73
CA ILE A 29 -3.64 0.71 11.05
C ILE A 29 -2.65 1.76 11.53
N CYS A 30 -3.16 2.86 12.09
CA CYS A 30 -2.29 3.86 12.73
C CYS A 30 -1.82 3.37 14.10
N LYS A 31 -0.49 3.38 14.33
CA LYS A 31 0.09 3.02 15.63
C LYS A 31 -0.30 3.99 16.76
N SER A 32 -0.56 5.25 16.44
CA SER A 32 -0.80 6.30 17.44
C SER A 32 -2.28 6.40 17.83
N CYS A 33 -3.19 6.44 16.85
CA CYS A 33 -4.62 6.61 17.12
C CYS A 33 -5.45 5.34 16.90
N HIS A 34 -4.82 4.23 16.51
CA HIS A 34 -5.46 2.92 16.26
C HIS A 34 -6.58 2.95 15.21
N ARG A 35 -6.67 4.03 14.41
CA ARG A 35 -7.61 4.13 13.30
C ARG A 35 -7.14 3.27 12.14
N LYS A 36 -8.05 2.47 11.60
CA LYS A 36 -7.84 1.63 10.43
C LYS A 36 -8.24 2.36 9.16
N THR A 37 -7.53 2.12 8.06
CA THR A 37 -7.96 2.54 6.73
C THR A 37 -9.05 1.59 6.22
N MET A 38 -9.89 2.09 5.32
CA MET A 38 -10.89 1.27 4.66
C MET A 38 -10.20 0.12 3.91
N GLU A 39 -10.77 -1.07 4.00
CA GLU A 39 -10.26 -2.25 3.29
C GLU A 39 -10.42 -2.05 1.79
N GLN A 40 -9.30 -2.15 1.06
CA GLN A 40 -9.27 -2.06 -0.39
C GLN A 40 -9.17 -3.46 -0.96
N PHE A 41 -10.32 -4.03 -1.33
CA PHE A 41 -10.37 -5.33 -1.97
C PHE A 41 -10.08 -5.20 -3.46
N HIS A 42 -9.13 -5.98 -3.96
CA HIS A 42 -8.90 -6.07 -5.40
C HIS A 42 -10.08 -6.78 -6.05
N SER A 43 -10.79 -6.12 -6.96
CA SER A 43 -11.92 -6.71 -7.69
C SER A 43 -11.55 -8.03 -8.36
N ARG A 44 -10.31 -8.14 -8.88
CA ARG A 44 -9.76 -9.38 -9.45
C ARG A 44 -9.66 -10.53 -8.45
N CYS A 45 -9.36 -10.24 -7.18
CA CYS A 45 -9.30 -11.25 -6.11
C CYS A 45 -10.69 -11.70 -5.64
N LEU A 46 -11.72 -10.85 -5.77
CA LEU A 46 -13.11 -11.23 -5.45
C LEU A 46 -13.70 -12.21 -6.48
N LEU A 47 -13.27 -12.13 -7.74
CA LEU A 47 -13.81 -12.91 -8.86
C LEU A 47 -13.13 -14.28 -9.05
N GLY A 48 -12.11 -14.61 -8.26
CA GLY A 48 -11.38 -15.89 -8.41
C GLY A 48 -10.60 -16.01 -9.72
N GLU A 49 -10.35 -14.89 -10.42
CA GLU A 49 -9.54 -14.85 -11.63
C GLU A 49 -8.06 -14.91 -11.22
N THR A 50 -7.62 -16.14 -10.96
CA THR A 50 -6.27 -16.52 -10.60
C THR A 50 -5.33 -16.38 -11.80
N GLU A 51 -4.94 -15.15 -12.12
CA GLU A 51 -3.78 -14.93 -12.98
C GLU A 51 -2.59 -14.45 -12.14
N TYR A 52 -1.74 -15.45 -11.85
CA TYR A 52 -0.39 -15.36 -11.32
C TYR A 52 0.36 -14.10 -11.78
N GLY A 53 1.11 -13.49 -10.86
CA GLY A 53 2.26 -12.65 -11.22
C GLY A 53 2.24 -11.23 -10.69
N HIS A 54 2.74 -11.09 -9.47
CA HIS A 54 3.93 -10.28 -9.18
C HIS A 54 4.13 -9.01 -10.03
N SER A 55 3.86 -7.86 -9.45
CA SER A 55 4.60 -6.64 -9.75
C SER A 55 4.94 -5.95 -8.44
N ASP A 56 6.13 -6.23 -7.94
CA ASP A 56 6.93 -5.25 -7.23
C ASP A 56 6.85 -3.92 -7.99
N ILE A 57 5.97 -3.03 -7.57
CA ILE A 57 6.13 -1.61 -7.85
C ILE A 57 6.82 -1.07 -6.61
N TYR A 58 8.15 -1.27 -6.57
CA TYR A 58 9.02 -0.36 -5.84
C TYR A 58 8.58 1.04 -6.24
N LEU A 59 8.10 1.81 -5.27
CA LEU A 59 8.02 3.26 -5.40
C LEU A 59 9.40 3.72 -5.84
N THR A 60 9.56 4.08 -7.11
CA THR A 60 10.78 4.66 -7.63
C THR A 60 11.08 5.89 -6.77
N GLU A 61 12.15 5.81 -5.99
CA GLU A 61 12.75 6.94 -5.33
C GLU A 61 13.06 7.99 -6.39
N ASN A 62 12.52 9.19 -6.19
CA ASN A 62 12.73 10.35 -7.02
C ASN A 62 14.06 11.00 -6.61
N ILE A 63 15.12 10.85 -7.41
CA ILE A 63 16.31 11.71 -7.25
C ILE A 63 16.95 12.03 -8.61
N HIS A 64 16.71 13.26 -9.05
CA HIS A 64 17.58 14.11 -9.86
C HIS A 64 18.52 13.43 -10.86
N SER A 65 18.14 13.45 -12.14
CA SER A 65 19.11 13.42 -13.23
C SER A 65 20.03 14.64 -13.13
N PHE A 66 21.28 14.40 -12.76
CA PHE A 66 22.40 15.25 -13.15
C PHE A 66 22.43 15.28 -14.69
N ALA A 67 21.95 16.36 -15.28
CA ALA A 67 22.30 16.70 -16.66
C ALA A 67 23.73 17.25 -16.62
N LEU A 68 24.69 16.40 -16.96
CA LEU A 68 26.00 16.83 -17.45
C LEU A 68 25.86 17.08 -18.96
N ALA A 69 25.90 18.34 -19.36
CA ALA A 69 26.43 18.80 -20.65
C ALA A 69 26.73 20.31 -20.54
#